data_AF-A0A8D0HJ69-F1
#
_entry.id   AF-A0A8D0HJ69-F1
#
_cell.length_a   1.000
_cell.length_b   1.000
_cell.length_c   1.000
_cell.angle_alpha   90.00
_cell.angle_beta   90.00
_cell.angle_gamma   90.00
#
_symmetry.space_group_name_H-M   'P 1'
#
loop_
_entity.id
_entity.type
_entity.pdbx_description
1 polymer ?
#
loop_
_entity_poly.entity_id
_entity_poly.type
_entity_poly.pdbx_seq_one_letter_code
_entity_poly.pdbx_strand_id
1 'polypeptide(L)'
;MKPADGINSLEIRFLMTNKFYAGSGRNWFTLDSVQIVQDNTKVAIFNVSVISAPAEYSFHCQLVGTSSLYGARLIPSNDEAKSWDVFISEFQIQGFNIKNNLFSYASDCSSFFTPGIWMGLVTSIILLWILTYGIHMIMQITTNSKFDDPKGPALSVPQTE
;
A
#
# COMPACT_ATOMS: atom_id res chain seq x y z
N MET A 1 -15.49 18.71 -32.29
CA MET A 1 -15.65 17.25 -32.35
C MET A 1 -16.64 16.86 -31.27
N LYS A 2 -17.79 16.28 -31.61
CA LYS A 2 -18.66 15.71 -30.59
C LYS A 2 -17.98 14.43 -30.10
N PRO A 3 -17.72 14.27 -28.79
CA PRO A 3 -16.96 13.12 -28.27
C PRO A 3 -17.66 11.76 -28.46
N ALA A 4 -18.86 11.72 -29.05
CA ALA A 4 -19.68 10.53 -29.24
C ALA A 4 -20.08 10.26 -30.71
N ASP A 5 -19.50 10.96 -31.70
CA ASP A 5 -19.81 10.68 -33.11
C ASP A 5 -19.35 9.25 -33.47
N GLY A 6 -20.31 8.34 -33.65
CA GLY A 6 -20.06 6.93 -33.96
C GLY A 6 -20.27 5.92 -32.81
N ILE A 7 -20.73 6.37 -31.63
CA ILE A 7 -21.12 5.49 -30.53
C ILE A 7 -22.64 5.63 -30.32
N ASN A 8 -23.40 4.56 -30.54
CA ASN A 8 -24.84 4.53 -30.33
C ASN A 8 -25.19 4.13 -28.89
N SER A 9 -24.43 3.20 -28.30
CA SER A 9 -24.64 2.73 -26.93
C SER A 9 -23.33 2.39 -26.24
N LEU A 10 -23.25 2.71 -24.95
CA LEU A 10 -22.13 2.39 -24.08
C LEU A 10 -22.67 1.82 -22.76
N GLU A 11 -22.28 0.60 -22.43
CA GLU A 11 -22.62 -0.06 -21.17
C GLU A 11 -21.31 -0.44 -20.44
N ILE A 12 -21.23 -0.12 -19.15
CA ILE A 12 -20.09 -0.47 -18.30
C ILE A 12 -20.56 -1.50 -17.27
N ARG A 13 -19.93 -2.67 -17.25
CA ARG A 13 -20.26 -3.78 -16.34
C ARG A 13 -19.15 -3.97 -15.34
N PHE A 14 -19.51 -3.95 -14.06
CA PHE A 14 -18.63 -4.27 -12.94
C PHE A 14 -18.94 -5.69 -12.46
N LEU A 15 -18.02 -6.63 -12.71
CA LEU A 15 -18.20 -8.03 -12.33
C LEU A 15 -17.55 -8.26 -10.98
N MET A 16 -18.37 -8.52 -9.97
CA MET A 16 -17.94 -8.69 -8.59
C MET A 16 -18.32 -10.07 -8.05
N THR A 17 -17.46 -10.63 -7.21
CA THR A 17 -17.76 -11.85 -6.44
C THR A 17 -17.69 -11.58 -4.95
N ASN A 18 -18.33 -12.45 -4.16
CA ASN A 18 -18.32 -12.40 -2.71
C ASN A 18 -17.91 -13.79 -2.18
N LYS A 19 -16.84 -13.84 -1.37
CA LYS A 19 -16.25 -15.08 -0.89
C LYS A 19 -15.87 -14.99 0.58
N PHE A 20 -16.14 -16.07 1.33
CA PHE A 20 -15.69 -16.21 2.71
C PHE A 20 -14.19 -16.57 2.77
N TYR A 21 -13.42 -15.81 3.55
CA TYR A 21 -12.00 -16.07 3.78
C TYR A 21 -11.78 -16.48 5.24
N ALA A 22 -11.40 -17.74 5.47
CA ALA A 22 -11.18 -18.27 6.82
C ALA A 22 -10.10 -17.50 7.60
N GLY A 23 -9.03 -17.04 6.93
CA GLY A 23 -7.94 -16.30 7.59
C GLY A 23 -8.36 -14.94 8.16
N SER A 24 -9.39 -14.30 7.60
CA SER A 24 -9.94 -13.03 8.11
C SER A 24 -11.26 -13.22 8.86
N GLY A 25 -11.80 -14.44 8.90
CA GLY A 25 -13.06 -14.80 9.54
C GLY A 25 -14.29 -14.11 8.96
N ARG A 26 -14.22 -13.60 7.72
CA ARG A 26 -15.29 -12.78 7.13
C ARG A 26 -15.41 -12.94 5.62
N ASN A 27 -16.53 -12.45 5.08
CA ASN A 27 -16.78 -12.34 3.65
C ASN A 27 -16.08 -11.12 3.07
N TRP A 28 -15.46 -11.29 1.90
CA TRP A 28 -14.88 -10.20 1.13
C TRP A 28 -15.49 -10.19 -0.24
N PHE A 29 -15.79 -8.99 -0.74
CA PHE A 29 -16.09 -8.82 -2.14
C PHE A 29 -14.84 -8.40 -2.91
N THR A 30 -14.73 -8.88 -4.14
CA THR A 30 -13.68 -8.51 -5.10
C THR A 30 -14.34 -8.06 -6.39
N LEU A 31 -13.81 -7.00 -6.99
CA LEU A 31 -14.12 -6.66 -8.38
C LEU A 31 -13.15 -7.43 -9.25
N ASP A 32 -13.66 -8.40 -9.99
CA ASP A 32 -12.83 -9.35 -10.75
C ASP A 32 -12.50 -8.79 -12.14
N SER A 33 -13.48 -8.15 -12.79
CA SER A 33 -13.26 -7.47 -14.07
C SER A 33 -14.23 -6.31 -14.30
N VAL A 34 -13.79 -5.38 -15.16
CA VAL A 34 -14.62 -4.31 -15.71
C VAL A 34 -14.76 -4.55 -17.21
N GLN A 35 -15.98 -4.50 -17.72
CA GLN A 35 -16.24 -4.63 -19.15
C GLN A 35 -16.88 -3.36 -19.68
N ILE A 36 -16.37 -2.86 -20.81
CA ILE A 36 -17.00 -1.78 -21.57
C ILE A 36 -17.57 -2.41 -22.83
N VAL A 37 -18.90 -2.38 -22.94
CA VAL A 37 -19.65 -2.89 -24.09
C VAL A 37 -20.06 -1.69 -24.94
N GLN A 38 -19.51 -1.60 -26.14
CA GLN A 38 -19.86 -0.58 -27.12
C GLN A 38 -20.77 -1.20 -28.19
N ASP A 39 -21.91 -0.53 -28.44
CA ASP A 39 -22.87 -0.87 -29.50
C ASP A 39 -23.30 -2.35 -29.48
N ASN A 40 -23.35 -2.97 -28.29
CA ASN A 40 -23.63 -4.40 -28.07
C ASN A 40 -22.76 -5.38 -28.87
N THR A 41 -21.65 -4.94 -29.46
CA THR A 41 -20.83 -5.73 -30.38
C THR A 41 -19.38 -5.79 -29.95
N LYS A 42 -18.79 -4.66 -29.55
CA LYS A 42 -17.42 -4.60 -29.07
C LYS A 42 -17.39 -4.67 -27.56
N VAL A 43 -16.57 -5.57 -27.01
CA VAL A 43 -16.43 -5.75 -25.56
C VAL A 43 -14.97 -5.59 -25.20
N ALA A 44 -14.63 -4.50 -24.51
CA ALA A 44 -13.32 -4.30 -23.90
C ALA A 44 -13.35 -4.86 -22.48
N ILE A 45 -12.43 -5.78 -22.16
CA ILE A 45 -12.37 -6.46 -20.86
C ILE A 45 -11.11 -6.02 -20.13
N PHE A 46 -11.26 -5.57 -18.89
CA PHE A 46 -10.17 -5.19 -18.00
C PHE A 46 -10.15 -6.10 -16.77
N ASN A 47 -9.02 -6.75 -16.51
CA ASN A 47 -8.74 -7.39 -15.24
C ASN A 47 -8.39 -6.31 -14.21
N VAL A 48 -8.64 -6.59 -12.94
CA VAL A 48 -8.49 -5.61 -11.86
C VAL A 48 -7.42 -6.09 -10.88
N SER A 49 -6.50 -5.20 -10.49
CA SER A 49 -5.39 -5.60 -9.60
C SER A 49 -5.81 -5.72 -8.13
N VAL A 50 -6.36 -4.65 -7.54
CA VAL A 50 -6.57 -4.53 -6.09
C VAL A 50 -7.83 -3.72 -5.81
N ILE A 51 -8.98 -4.27 -6.15
CA ILE A 51 -10.28 -3.70 -5.75
C ILE A 51 -11.04 -4.77 -4.97
N SER A 52 -10.93 -4.67 -3.65
CA SER A 52 -11.54 -5.61 -2.72
C SER A 52 -11.78 -4.95 -1.37
N ALA A 53 -12.87 -5.31 -0.70
CA ALA A 53 -13.12 -4.89 0.67
C ALA A 53 -13.98 -5.95 1.39
N PRO A 54 -14.05 -5.94 2.74
CA PRO A 54 -15.02 -6.72 3.47
C PRO A 54 -16.43 -6.46 2.93
N ALA A 55 -17.28 -7.50 2.87
CA ALA A 55 -18.61 -7.40 2.26
C ALA A 55 -19.50 -6.33 2.92
N GLU A 56 -19.26 -6.05 4.21
CA GLU A 56 -19.92 -5.02 4.99
C GLU A 56 -19.44 -3.58 4.72
N TYR A 57 -18.31 -3.38 4.02
CA TYR A 57 -17.70 -2.08 3.75
C TYR A 57 -17.86 -1.70 2.28
N SER A 58 -17.61 -0.44 1.95
CA SER A 58 -17.43 0.00 0.56
C SER A 58 -15.94 0.06 0.21
N PHE A 59 -15.58 -0.09 -1.04
CA PHE A 59 -14.23 0.18 -1.53
C PHE A 59 -14.16 1.61 -2.03
N HIS A 60 -13.10 2.34 -1.69
CA HIS A 60 -12.86 3.70 -2.14
C HIS A 60 -11.45 3.86 -2.70
N CYS A 61 -11.29 4.64 -3.77
CA CYS A 61 -10.00 5.00 -4.31
C CYS A 61 -10.05 6.34 -5.03
N GLN A 62 -9.05 7.19 -4.78
CA GLN A 62 -8.93 8.49 -5.44
C GLN A 62 -8.92 8.37 -6.96
N LEU A 63 -8.11 7.44 -7.48
CA LEU A 63 -7.88 7.25 -8.91
C LEU A 63 -7.92 5.76 -9.26
N VAL A 64 -8.78 5.41 -10.22
CA VAL A 64 -8.88 4.07 -10.80
C VAL A 64 -8.79 4.18 -12.32
N GLY A 65 -8.00 3.32 -12.95
CA GLY A 65 -7.87 3.38 -14.41
C GLY A 65 -6.75 2.53 -14.98
N THR A 66 -6.45 2.74 -16.26
CA THR A 66 -5.47 2.00 -17.08
C THR A 66 -4.00 2.29 -16.72
N SER A 67 -3.73 3.49 -16.20
CA SER A 67 -2.39 3.91 -15.80
C SER A 67 -1.81 3.07 -14.65
N SER A 68 -0.51 2.77 -14.72
CA SER A 68 0.22 2.09 -13.65
C SER A 68 0.47 2.98 -12.42
N LEU A 69 0.22 4.29 -12.53
CA LEU A 69 0.40 5.25 -11.43
C LEU A 69 -0.83 5.34 -10.51
N TYR A 70 -1.96 4.73 -10.90
CA TYR A 70 -3.20 4.80 -10.13
C TYR A 70 -3.24 3.72 -9.05
N GLY A 71 -3.91 4.03 -7.93
CA GLY A 71 -3.96 3.17 -6.75
C GLY A 71 -4.63 1.82 -7.04
N ALA A 72 -5.68 1.83 -7.87
CA ALA A 72 -6.26 0.61 -8.43
C ALA A 72 -6.19 0.62 -9.96
N ARG A 73 -5.68 -0.47 -10.54
CA ARG A 73 -5.37 -0.54 -11.96
C ARG A 73 -6.33 -1.46 -12.71
N LEU A 74 -6.82 -0.96 -13.83
CA LEU A 74 -7.55 -1.70 -14.87
C LEU A 74 -6.54 -2.18 -15.91
N ILE A 75 -6.35 -3.48 -16.01
CA ILE A 75 -5.36 -4.13 -16.87
C ILE A 75 -6.09 -4.66 -18.11
N PRO A 76 -5.80 -4.15 -19.33
CA PRO A 76 -6.41 -4.65 -20.56
C PRO A 76 -6.22 -6.17 -20.71
N SER A 77 -7.33 -6.91 -20.82
CA SER A 77 -7.33 -8.37 -20.95
C SER A 77 -7.53 -8.85 -22.38
N ASN A 78 -8.00 -8.00 -23.29
CA ASN A 78 -8.19 -8.31 -24.71
C ASN A 78 -7.74 -7.15 -25.61
N ASP A 79 -7.69 -7.39 -26.92
CA ASP A 79 -7.22 -6.39 -27.89
C ASP A 79 -8.14 -5.16 -27.97
N GLU A 80 -9.46 -5.35 -27.83
CA GLU A 80 -10.40 -4.23 -27.74
C GLU A 80 -10.04 -3.29 -26.58
N ALA A 81 -9.75 -3.83 -25.38
CA ALA A 81 -9.39 -3.02 -24.22
C ALA A 81 -8.11 -2.20 -24.37
N LYS A 82 -7.20 -2.56 -25.28
CA LYS A 82 -5.98 -1.76 -25.55
C LYS A 82 -6.31 -0.44 -26.25
N SER A 83 -7.47 -0.33 -26.88
CA SER A 83 -7.93 0.89 -27.57
C SER A 83 -8.63 1.87 -26.65
N TRP A 84 -8.81 1.52 -25.38
CA TRP A 84 -9.54 2.30 -24.39
C TRP A 84 -8.58 2.81 -23.31
N ASP A 85 -8.68 4.10 -23.03
CA ASP A 85 -8.06 4.71 -21.85
C ASP A 85 -9.17 5.02 -20.84
N VAL A 86 -9.04 4.49 -19.62
CA VAL A 86 -10.09 4.59 -18.60
C VAL A 86 -9.53 5.34 -17.40
N PHE A 87 -10.26 6.35 -16.96
CA PHE A 87 -9.93 7.17 -15.80
C PHE A 87 -11.21 7.47 -15.01
N ILE A 88 -11.20 7.11 -13.73
CA ILE A 88 -12.28 7.36 -12.79
C ILE A 88 -11.69 7.99 -11.53
N SER A 89 -12.13 9.21 -11.21
CA SER A 89 -11.78 9.92 -9.98
C SER A 89 -12.83 9.67 -8.90
N GLU A 90 -12.43 9.70 -7.62
CA GLU A 90 -13.35 9.56 -6.46
C GLU A 90 -14.20 8.28 -6.56
N PHE A 91 -13.56 7.16 -6.91
CA PHE A 91 -14.26 5.91 -7.15
C PHE A 91 -14.69 5.28 -5.82
N GLN A 92 -15.99 5.07 -5.64
CA GLN A 92 -16.54 4.32 -4.52
C GLN A 92 -17.54 3.27 -5.01
N ILE A 93 -17.39 2.02 -4.55
CA ILE A 93 -18.25 0.90 -4.95
C ILE A 93 -18.52 -0.05 -3.78
N GLN A 94 -19.74 -0.59 -3.73
CA GLN A 94 -20.14 -1.63 -2.79
C GLN A 94 -21.17 -2.51 -3.47
N GLY A 95 -20.87 -3.80 -3.66
CA GLY A 95 -21.74 -4.73 -4.37
C GLY A 95 -22.69 -5.53 -3.47
N PHE A 96 -22.38 -5.64 -2.17
CA PHE A 96 -23.04 -6.56 -1.25
C PHE A 96 -23.31 -5.91 0.11
N ASN A 97 -24.26 -6.46 0.87
CA ASN A 97 -24.63 -6.04 2.24
C ASN A 97 -24.89 -4.53 2.43
N ILE A 98 -25.42 -3.86 1.41
CA ILE A 98 -25.80 -2.45 1.47
C ILE A 98 -26.96 -2.28 2.45
N LYS A 99 -26.88 -1.27 3.32
CA LYS A 99 -27.93 -0.92 4.29
C LYS A 99 -28.45 0.47 4.00
N ASN A 100 -29.78 0.65 4.07
CA ASN A 100 -30.44 1.94 3.90
C ASN A 100 -30.10 2.67 2.59
N ASN A 101 -29.72 1.94 1.53
CA ASN A 101 -29.28 2.50 0.24
C ASN A 101 -28.12 3.51 0.37
N LEU A 102 -27.27 3.36 1.39
CA LEU A 102 -26.10 4.19 1.64
C LEU A 102 -24.83 3.34 1.63
N PHE A 103 -23.72 3.92 1.19
CA PHE A 103 -22.42 3.29 1.33
C PHE A 103 -22.07 3.09 2.80
N SER A 104 -21.55 1.91 3.10
CA SER A 104 -20.94 1.63 4.39
C SER A 104 -19.54 2.24 4.47
N TYR A 105 -18.88 2.10 5.62
CA TYR A 105 -17.53 2.60 5.84
C TYR A 105 -16.59 2.27 4.67
N ALA A 106 -15.81 3.26 4.23
CA ALA A 106 -14.93 3.14 3.08
C ALA A 106 -13.62 2.44 3.45
N SER A 107 -13.24 1.45 2.66
CA SER A 107 -11.93 0.81 2.66
C SER A 107 -11.13 1.39 1.50
N ASP A 108 -10.15 2.23 1.83
CA ASP A 108 -9.30 2.90 0.86
C ASP A 108 -8.32 1.95 0.16
N CYS A 109 -8.04 2.23 -1.12
CA CYS A 109 -7.05 1.52 -1.94
C CYS A 109 -5.59 1.78 -1.54
N SER A 110 -5.35 2.75 -0.66
CA SER A 110 -4.02 3.09 -0.15
C SER A 110 -3.90 2.75 1.32
N SER A 111 -2.80 2.12 1.70
CA SER A 111 -2.41 2.00 3.11
C SER A 111 -1.71 3.26 3.60
N PHE A 112 -1.82 3.53 4.90
CA PHE A 112 -1.10 4.64 5.55
C PHE A 112 0.41 4.63 5.27
N PHE A 113 1.02 3.44 5.21
CA PHE A 113 2.42 3.26 4.90
C PHE A 113 2.60 2.23 3.79
N THR A 114 3.36 2.61 2.75
CA THR A 114 3.74 1.67 1.70
C THR A 114 4.81 0.70 2.22
N PRO A 115 4.99 -0.47 1.59
CA PRO A 115 6.08 -1.38 1.92
C PRO A 115 7.46 -0.70 1.90
N GLY A 116 7.69 0.21 0.95
CA GLY A 116 8.94 0.97 0.87
C GLY A 116 9.15 1.89 2.07
N ILE A 117 8.11 2.59 2.53
CA ILE A 117 8.19 3.43 3.73
C ILE A 117 8.49 2.56 4.97
N TRP A 118 7.86 1.39 5.09
CA TRP A 118 8.14 0.46 6.18
C TRP A 118 9.61 0.01 6.21
N MET A 119 10.17 -0.38 5.07
CA MET A 119 11.58 -0.78 4.98
C MET A 119 12.52 0.38 5.36
N GLY A 120 12.22 1.60 4.91
CA GLY A 120 12.99 2.79 5.27
C GLY A 120 12.88 3.16 6.75
N LEU A 121 11.69 3.09 7.33
CA LEU A 121 11.46 3.44 8.73
C LEU A 121 12.14 2.44 9.67
N VAL A 122 12.00 1.14 9.41
CA VAL A 122 12.62 0.09 10.22
C VAL A 122 14.15 0.19 10.16
N THR A 123 14.73 0.35 8.96
CA THR A 123 16.19 0.49 8.82
C THR A 123 16.71 1.75 9.51
N SER A 124 16.00 2.88 9.38
CA SER A 124 16.39 4.14 10.04
C SER A 124 16.37 4.00 11.56
N ILE A 125 15.37 3.34 12.13
CA ILE A 125 15.29 3.08 13.57
C ILE A 125 16.47 2.23 14.04
N ILE A 126 16.84 1.18 13.30
CA ILE A 126 17.98 0.31 13.64
C ILE A 126 19.29 1.10 13.63
N LEU A 127 19.52 1.91 12.60
CA LEU A 127 20.72 2.74 12.49
C LEU A 127 20.79 3.80 13.59
N LEU A 128 19.67 4.43 13.92
CA LEU A 128 19.59 5.37 15.04
C LEU A 128 19.90 4.70 16.38
N TRP A 129 19.43 3.47 16.58
CA TRP A 129 19.71 2.70 17.78
C TRP A 129 21.21 2.37 17.92
N ILE A 130 21.85 1.95 16.83
CA ILE A 130 23.30 1.69 16.80
C ILE A 130 24.08 3.00 17.05
N LEU A 131 23.69 4.09 16.41
CA LEU A 131 24.35 5.39 16.56
C LEU A 131 24.26 5.91 18.00
N THR A 132 23.06 5.88 18.59
CA THR A 132 22.84 6.32 19.97
C THR A 132 23.64 5.47 20.96
N TYR A 133 23.72 4.15 20.74
CA TYR A 133 24.59 3.28 21.54
C TYR A 133 26.07 3.66 21.39
N GLY A 134 26.55 3.92 20.18
CA GLY A 134 27.92 4.36 19.93
C GLY A 134 28.25 5.68 20.63
N ILE A 135 27.35 6.67 20.53
CA ILE A 135 27.50 7.98 21.21
C ILE A 135 27.49 7.79 22.73
N HIS A 136 26.60 6.96 23.24
CA HIS A 136 26.54 6.63 24.67
C HIS A 136 27.86 6.04 25.18
N MET A 137 28.46 5.10 24.45
CA MET A 137 29.78 4.54 24.81
C MET A 137 30.89 5.60 24.80
N ILE A 138 30.91 6.50 23.82
CA ILE A 138 31.90 7.59 23.73
C ILE A 138 31.76 8.54 24.93
N MET A 139 30.53 8.88 25.34
CA MET A 139 30.28 9.74 26.50
C MET A 139 30.73 9.12 27.83
N GLN A 140 30.89 7.80 27.89
CA GLN A 140 31.35 7.09 29.09
C GLN A 140 32.87 6.95 29.20
N ILE A 141 33.64 7.43 28.22
CA ILE A 141 35.10 7.37 28.28
C ILE A 141 35.61 8.35 29.34
N THR A 142 36.16 7.83 30.43
CA THR A 142 36.83 8.60 31.47
C THR A 142 38.33 8.73 31.19
N THR A 143 38.92 9.88 31.50
CA THR A 143 40.39 10.07 31.39
C THR A 143 41.12 9.30 32.50
N ASN A 144 42.31 8.78 32.19
CA ASN A 144 43.15 8.13 33.19
C ASN A 144 43.54 9.13 34.28
N SER A 145 43.35 8.75 35.54
CA SER A 145 43.48 9.66 36.68
C SER A 145 44.92 9.97 37.10
N LYS A 146 45.90 9.26 36.57
CA LYS A 146 47.31 9.38 36.98
C LYS A 146 48.23 9.14 35.79
N PHE A 147 49.00 10.15 35.43
CA PHE A 147 50.23 9.94 34.67
C PHE A 147 51.32 9.57 35.69
N ASP A 148 52.11 8.53 35.41
CA ASP A 148 53.27 8.20 36.23
C ASP A 148 54.28 9.35 36.13
N ASP A 149 54.32 10.18 37.17
CA ASP A 149 55.30 11.24 37.32
C ASP A 149 56.66 10.58 37.56
N PRO A 150 57.69 10.78 36.70
CA PRO A 150 59.01 10.16 36.85
C PRO A 150 59.75 10.59 38.13
N LYS A 151 59.23 11.59 38.87
CA LYS A 151 59.72 12.00 40.19
C LYS A 151 58.86 11.50 41.36
N GLY A 152 57.72 10.87 41.09
CA GLY A 152 56.83 10.29 42.09
C GLY A 152 57.23 8.87 42.51
N PRO A 153 56.86 8.42 43.73
CA PRO A 153 57.17 7.07 44.18
C PRO A 153 56.52 6.01 43.28
N ALA A 154 57.30 5.00 42.90
CA ALA A 154 56.89 3.93 42.00
C ALA A 154 55.66 3.17 42.55
N LEU A 155 54.72 2.85 41.67
CA LEU A 155 53.54 2.05 42.01
C LEU A 155 53.98 0.67 42.53
N SER A 156 53.66 0.36 43.78
CA SER A 156 53.93 -0.95 44.37
C SER A 156 52.92 -1.97 43.86
N VAL A 157 53.38 -2.89 43.00
CA VAL A 157 52.60 -4.05 42.57
C VAL A 157 52.62 -5.09 43.70
N PRO A 158 51.47 -5.51 44.26
CA PRO A 158 51.46 -6.55 45.27
C PRO A 158 51.82 -7.88 44.59
N GLN A 159 52.99 -8.44 44.91
CA GLN A 159 53.30 -9.83 44.56
C GLN A 159 52.45 -10.74 45.45
N THR A 160 51.59 -11.53 44.83
CA THR A 160 50.83 -12.58 45.52
C THR A 160 51.73 -13.80 45.67
N GLU A 161 51.94 -14.26 46.91
CA GLU A 161 52.13 -15.68 47.20
C GLU A 161 50.74 -16.34 47.33
#